data_AF-A0A166NFJ4-F1
#
_entry.id   AF-A0A166NFJ4-F1
#
_cell.length_a   1.000
_cell.length_b   1.000
_cell.length_c   1.000
_cell.angle_alpha   90.00
_cell.angle_beta   90.00
_cell.angle_gamma   90.00
#
_symmetry.space_group_name_H-M   'P 1'
#
loop_
_entity.id
_entity.type
_entity.pdbx_description
1 polymer ?
#
loop_
_entity_poly.entity_id
_entity_poly.type
_entity_poly.pdbx_seq_one_letter_code
_entity_poly.pdbx_strand_id
1 'polypeptide(L)'
;MDAASSYHAARAPIDTLPNELLSNIFTMGAASPPSYWGRLPFALLVSSISRRWRETAISAPPLWSQLFFTADPRSDSWCADLFLLRSGAHPLDISINLLNRPGSADIVRKLLPYSERWRKLCIRVADKHEVLIIMPSIRYTSVPLLQHFELGFGGKCNTIGVLHGVHTAFFEPGAPALTSVKLRGLCLDCAPPLANLTSYRFDSKAIAMTQSHMESIATASPALRVLNLRFKSFEAFGSGSINLPSLCDLSLNFRHCPRVDGADPLHILAIMLAPALESLELVSLQDYDVRDLSASLESFPNYYLRPQTLKLSCITGWALQDALLGLFPTVTSLYLLGTPVQPTLSLLPILKSITYNHGIGPWYPAPVNERDDACILWLCRHVQDCHGTPRAMEYVRIGSSVCGFGQLGDPGEAHYRALRNLVDLVELPYSADSLRDSWS
;
A
#
# COMPACT_ATOMS: atom_id res chain seq x y z
N MET A 1 16.88 -41.27 -55.89
CA MET A 1 16.86 -41.90 -54.55
C MET A 1 16.78 -40.76 -53.55
N ASP A 2 15.55 -40.46 -53.17
CA ASP A 2 15.18 -39.35 -52.30
C ASP A 2 15.52 -39.67 -50.84
N ALA A 3 16.26 -38.76 -50.21
CA ALA A 3 16.43 -38.72 -48.76
C ALA A 3 15.95 -37.35 -48.28
N ALA A 4 14.62 -37.18 -48.22
CA ALA A 4 14.00 -36.09 -47.49
C ALA A 4 14.20 -36.35 -45.99
N SER A 5 15.23 -35.73 -45.42
CA SER A 5 15.50 -35.73 -43.98
C SER A 5 14.37 -35.00 -43.24
N SER A 6 13.46 -35.77 -42.65
CA SER A 6 12.40 -35.28 -41.76
C SER A 6 13.03 -34.81 -40.44
N TYR A 7 13.40 -33.54 -40.37
CA TYR A 7 13.62 -32.85 -39.11
C TYR A 7 12.25 -32.53 -38.49
N HIS A 8 11.68 -33.47 -37.74
CA HIS A 8 10.60 -33.12 -36.81
C HIS A 8 11.19 -32.16 -35.77
N ALA A 9 10.97 -30.86 -35.95
CA ALA A 9 11.23 -29.86 -34.93
C ALA A 9 10.54 -30.31 -33.64
N ALA A 10 11.34 -30.68 -32.63
CA ALA A 10 10.83 -31.07 -31.33
C ALA A 10 9.92 -29.95 -30.82
N ARG A 11 8.62 -30.24 -30.69
CA ARG A 11 7.65 -29.28 -30.17
C ARG A 11 8.13 -28.87 -28.79
N ALA A 12 8.19 -27.56 -28.53
CA ALA A 12 8.49 -27.09 -27.19
C ALA A 12 7.41 -27.66 -26.24
N PRO A 13 7.74 -28.01 -24.99
CA PRO A 13 6.75 -28.56 -24.04
C PRO A 13 5.51 -27.67 -23.88
N ILE A 14 5.64 -26.36 -24.08
CA ILE A 14 4.51 -25.42 -24.02
C ILE A 14 3.52 -25.60 -25.20
N ASP A 15 3.97 -26.13 -26.33
CA ASP A 15 3.14 -26.42 -27.50
C ASP A 15 2.29 -27.67 -27.33
N THR A 16 2.45 -28.44 -26.24
CA THR A 16 1.57 -29.58 -25.93
C THR A 16 0.40 -29.18 -25.03
N LEU A 17 0.42 -27.98 -24.44
CA LEU A 17 -0.67 -27.50 -23.58
C LEU A 17 -1.93 -27.24 -24.41
N PRO A 18 -3.14 -27.56 -23.93
CA PRO A 18 -4.40 -27.11 -24.53
C PRO A 18 -4.52 -25.58 -24.58
N ASN A 19 -5.35 -25.06 -25.49
CA ASN A 19 -5.51 -23.62 -25.67
C ASN A 19 -6.14 -22.94 -24.43
N GLU A 20 -6.94 -23.67 -23.66
CA GLU A 20 -7.54 -23.20 -22.41
C GLU A 20 -6.46 -22.91 -21.36
N LEU A 21 -5.48 -23.81 -21.24
CA LEU A 21 -4.36 -23.62 -20.30
C LEU A 21 -3.44 -22.49 -20.77
N LEU A 22 -3.17 -22.40 -22.07
CA LEU A 22 -2.41 -21.28 -22.64
C LEU A 22 -3.12 -19.95 -22.40
N SER A 23 -4.43 -19.87 -22.61
CA SER A 23 -5.23 -18.68 -22.35
C SER A 23 -5.19 -18.27 -20.87
N ASN A 24 -5.30 -19.23 -19.95
CA ASN A 24 -5.17 -18.98 -18.51
C ASN A 24 -3.77 -18.44 -18.15
N ILE A 25 -2.71 -19.04 -18.70
CA ILE A 25 -1.34 -18.56 -18.52
C ILE A 25 -1.20 -17.12 -19.04
N PHE A 26 -1.76 -16.82 -20.22
CA PHE A 26 -1.70 -15.48 -20.78
C PHE A 26 -2.43 -14.46 -19.90
N THR A 27 -3.59 -14.83 -19.37
CA THR A 27 -4.38 -13.96 -18.49
C THR A 27 -3.65 -13.68 -17.17
N MET A 28 -2.98 -14.68 -16.60
CA MET A 28 -2.13 -14.49 -15.41
C MET A 28 -0.92 -13.60 -15.70
N GLY A 29 -0.28 -13.77 -16.87
CA GLY A 29 0.84 -12.93 -17.30
C GLY A 29 0.43 -11.47 -17.50
N ALA A 30 -0.78 -11.22 -17.99
CA ALA A 30 -1.31 -9.88 -18.17
C ALA A 30 -1.59 -9.18 -16.83
N ALA A 31 -2.09 -9.92 -15.82
CA ALA A 31 -2.43 -9.38 -14.49
C ALA A 31 -1.23 -8.76 -13.74
N SER A 32 -0.01 -9.03 -14.19
CA SER A 32 1.19 -8.36 -13.69
C SER A 32 1.36 -7.01 -14.39
N PRO A 33 1.37 -5.87 -13.67
CA PRO A 33 1.58 -4.58 -14.30
C PRO A 33 2.93 -4.56 -15.03
N PRO A 34 3.02 -3.90 -16.20
CA PRO A 34 4.28 -3.81 -16.93
C PRO A 34 5.34 -3.18 -16.03
N SER A 35 6.47 -3.87 -15.86
CA SER A 35 7.57 -3.43 -14.98
C SER A 35 8.20 -2.11 -15.41
N TYR A 36 7.95 -1.67 -16.66
CA TYR A 36 8.39 -0.39 -17.20
C TYR A 36 7.36 0.23 -18.16
N TRP A 37 7.13 1.52 -17.99
CA TRP A 37 6.35 2.37 -18.90
C TRP A 37 7.05 2.42 -20.26
N GLY A 38 6.42 1.87 -21.31
CA GLY A 38 6.96 1.88 -22.69
C GLY A 38 7.19 0.52 -23.34
N ARG A 39 6.92 -0.60 -22.66
CA ARG A 39 6.83 -1.91 -23.31
C ARG A 39 5.43 -2.13 -23.90
N LEU A 40 5.35 -2.88 -25.00
CA LEU A 40 4.08 -3.33 -25.56
C LEU A 40 3.24 -4.06 -24.49
N PRO A 41 1.93 -3.84 -24.45
CA PRO A 41 1.02 -4.63 -23.61
C PRO A 41 1.25 -6.14 -23.76
N PHE A 42 1.14 -6.88 -22.65
CA PHE A 42 1.39 -8.32 -22.62
C PHE A 42 0.57 -9.09 -23.66
N ALA A 43 -0.71 -8.71 -23.83
CA ALA A 43 -1.59 -9.27 -24.86
C ALA A 43 -1.02 -9.20 -26.28
N LEU A 44 -0.34 -8.11 -26.63
CA LEU A 44 0.33 -7.95 -27.92
C LEU A 44 1.60 -8.79 -28.02
N LEU A 45 2.37 -8.90 -26.92
CA LEU A 45 3.57 -9.73 -26.86
C LEU A 45 3.24 -11.21 -27.07
N VAL A 46 2.25 -11.76 -26.36
CA VAL A 46 1.89 -13.18 -26.55
C VAL A 46 1.27 -13.42 -27.92
N SER A 47 0.58 -12.43 -28.49
CA SER A 47 0.01 -12.50 -29.84
C SER A 47 1.08 -12.47 -30.96
N SER A 48 2.34 -12.14 -30.66
CA SER A 48 3.41 -12.05 -31.66
C SER A 48 4.29 -13.30 -31.74
N ILE A 49 4.17 -14.24 -30.80
CA ILE A 49 5.07 -15.40 -30.67
C ILE A 49 4.85 -16.44 -31.79
N SER A 50 3.63 -16.92 -31.97
CA SER A 50 3.28 -17.92 -33.00
C SER A 50 1.85 -17.74 -33.49
N ARG A 51 1.48 -18.38 -34.61
CA ARG A 51 0.10 -18.37 -35.13
C ARG A 51 -0.90 -18.90 -34.09
N ARG A 52 -0.57 -20.02 -33.46
CA ARG A 52 -1.40 -20.64 -32.43
C ARG A 52 -1.59 -19.74 -31.21
N TRP A 53 -0.50 -19.11 -30.74
CA TRP A 53 -0.58 -18.21 -29.59
C TRP A 53 -1.40 -16.97 -29.93
N ARG A 54 -1.26 -16.43 -31.14
CA ARG A 54 -2.09 -15.33 -31.63
C ARG A 54 -3.57 -15.68 -31.66
N GLU A 55 -3.94 -16.82 -32.24
CA GLU A 55 -5.33 -17.27 -32.30
C GLU A 55 -5.89 -17.47 -30.88
N THR A 56 -5.12 -18.14 -30.02
CA THR A 56 -5.49 -18.37 -28.62
C THR A 56 -5.68 -17.05 -27.87
N ALA A 57 -4.73 -16.12 -28.00
CA ALA A 57 -4.78 -14.81 -27.37
C ALA A 57 -5.97 -13.97 -27.88
N ILE A 58 -6.23 -13.92 -29.18
CA ILE A 58 -7.36 -13.20 -29.76
C ILE A 58 -8.69 -13.78 -29.25
N SER A 59 -8.78 -15.10 -29.09
CA SER A 59 -9.96 -15.79 -28.56
C SER A 59 -10.14 -15.70 -27.04
N ALA A 60 -9.27 -14.96 -26.34
CA ALA A 60 -9.29 -14.84 -24.88
C ALA A 60 -9.68 -13.42 -24.44
N PRO A 61 -10.98 -13.07 -24.35
CA PRO A 61 -11.41 -11.74 -23.90
C PRO A 61 -10.79 -11.23 -22.59
N PRO A 62 -10.59 -12.08 -21.54
CA PRO A 62 -9.94 -11.64 -20.29
C PRO A 62 -8.55 -11.05 -20.48
N LEU A 63 -7.80 -11.52 -21.48
CA LEU A 63 -6.46 -11.01 -21.81
C LEU A 63 -6.50 -9.55 -22.30
N TRP A 64 -7.60 -9.13 -22.95
CA TRP A 64 -7.78 -7.80 -23.53
C TRP A 64 -8.54 -6.84 -22.62
N SER A 65 -9.00 -7.31 -21.47
CA SER A 65 -9.75 -6.52 -20.49
C SER A 65 -8.89 -5.62 -19.60
N GLN A 66 -7.57 -5.71 -19.71
CA GLN A 66 -6.63 -4.91 -18.94
C GLN A 66 -6.08 -3.79 -19.82
N LEU A 67 -6.58 -2.58 -19.59
CA LEU A 67 -6.22 -1.40 -20.35
C LEU A 67 -5.28 -0.53 -19.54
N PHE A 68 -4.14 -0.24 -20.14
CA PHE A 68 -3.11 0.58 -19.53
C PHE A 68 -2.75 1.73 -20.47
N PHE A 69 -2.97 2.93 -19.97
CA PHE A 69 -2.81 4.16 -20.71
C PHE A 69 -1.71 5.01 -20.09
N THR A 70 -0.86 5.53 -20.96
CA THR A 70 0.23 6.45 -20.65
C THR A 70 -0.01 7.72 -21.45
N ALA A 71 0.48 8.87 -21.00
CA ALA A 71 0.12 10.13 -21.64
C ALA A 71 0.71 10.41 -23.05
N ASP A 72 0.81 9.40 -23.92
CA ASP A 72 0.91 9.53 -25.38
C ASP A 72 -0.46 9.25 -26.01
N PRO A 73 -1.23 10.31 -26.36
CA PRO A 73 -2.59 10.16 -26.89
C PRO A 73 -2.67 9.34 -28.19
N ARG A 74 -1.59 9.33 -28.99
CA ARG A 74 -1.59 8.65 -30.29
C ARG A 74 -1.39 7.15 -30.16
N SER A 75 -0.52 6.71 -29.26
CA SER A 75 -0.35 5.28 -28.97
C SER A 75 -1.56 4.68 -28.26
N ASP A 76 -2.25 5.50 -27.48
CA ASP A 76 -3.26 5.02 -26.56
C ASP A 76 -4.63 4.86 -27.21
N SER A 77 -4.95 5.70 -28.20
CA SER A 77 -6.26 5.66 -28.86
C SER A 77 -6.50 4.36 -29.64
N TRP A 78 -5.52 3.88 -30.44
CA TRP A 78 -5.67 2.63 -31.18
C TRP A 78 -5.61 1.40 -30.27
N CYS A 79 -4.80 1.46 -29.21
CA CYS A 79 -4.76 0.42 -28.19
C CYS A 79 -6.14 0.29 -27.52
N ALA A 80 -6.77 1.41 -27.16
CA ALA A 80 -8.10 1.42 -26.57
C ALA A 80 -9.11 0.72 -27.48
N ASP A 81 -9.20 1.11 -28.76
CA ASP A 81 -10.17 0.52 -29.69
C ASP A 81 -9.96 -0.99 -29.85
N LEU A 82 -8.71 -1.42 -30.00
CA LEU A 82 -8.37 -2.83 -30.15
C LEU A 82 -8.73 -3.65 -28.91
N PHE A 83 -8.41 -3.14 -27.72
CA PHE A 83 -8.64 -3.84 -26.45
C PHE A 83 -10.14 -3.85 -26.09
N LEU A 84 -10.85 -2.75 -26.30
CA LEU A 84 -12.30 -2.66 -26.11
C LEU A 84 -13.03 -3.63 -27.04
N LEU A 85 -12.61 -3.73 -28.30
CA LEU A 85 -13.18 -4.68 -29.26
C LEU A 85 -12.95 -6.13 -28.82
N ARG A 86 -11.71 -6.49 -28.46
CA ARG A 86 -11.35 -7.88 -28.13
C ARG A 86 -11.78 -8.33 -26.74
N SER A 87 -11.96 -7.42 -25.80
CA SER A 87 -12.52 -7.71 -24.47
C SER A 87 -14.02 -8.03 -24.50
N GLY A 88 -14.72 -7.70 -25.58
CA GLY A 88 -16.14 -8.07 -25.76
C GLY A 88 -17.02 -7.48 -24.67
N ALA A 89 -17.70 -8.32 -23.90
CA ALA A 89 -18.53 -7.92 -22.75
C ALA A 89 -17.81 -8.10 -21.40
N HIS A 90 -16.54 -8.51 -21.39
CA HIS A 90 -15.84 -8.85 -20.16
C HIS A 90 -15.56 -7.60 -19.30
N PRO A 91 -15.54 -7.70 -17.96
CA PRO A 91 -15.23 -6.57 -17.10
C PRO A 91 -13.85 -5.98 -17.40
N LEU A 92 -13.70 -4.68 -17.21
CA LEU A 92 -12.52 -3.91 -17.58
C LEU A 92 -11.73 -3.47 -16.34
N ASP A 93 -10.41 -3.65 -16.42
CA ASP A 93 -9.45 -3.07 -15.48
C ASP A 93 -8.66 -1.99 -16.19
N ILE A 94 -8.88 -0.74 -15.80
CA ILE A 94 -8.38 0.45 -16.47
C ILE A 94 -7.37 1.14 -15.56
N SER A 95 -6.17 1.38 -16.08
CA SER A 95 -5.13 2.18 -15.41
C SER A 95 -4.66 3.30 -16.34
N ILE A 96 -4.81 4.54 -15.89
CA ILE A 96 -4.47 5.76 -16.63
C ILE A 96 -3.41 6.50 -15.82
N ASN A 97 -2.21 6.66 -16.38
CA ASN A 97 -1.12 7.39 -15.72
C ASN A 97 -0.68 8.62 -16.53
N LEU A 98 -1.06 9.79 -16.01
CA LEU A 98 -0.81 11.11 -16.58
C LEU A 98 0.26 11.88 -15.79
N LEU A 99 1.12 11.18 -15.03
CA LEU A 99 2.14 11.84 -14.20
C LEU A 99 3.24 12.52 -15.03
N ASN A 100 3.57 11.98 -16.21
CA ASN A 100 4.73 12.42 -16.99
C ASN A 100 4.38 13.36 -18.16
N ARG A 101 3.13 13.37 -18.63
CA ARG A 101 2.66 14.31 -19.65
C ARG A 101 1.19 14.67 -19.39
N PRO A 102 0.84 15.95 -19.20
CA PRO A 102 -0.56 16.37 -19.15
C PRO A 102 -1.17 16.39 -20.56
N GLY A 103 -2.50 16.34 -20.68
CA GLY A 103 -3.24 16.53 -21.93
C GLY A 103 -4.00 15.32 -22.46
N SER A 104 -4.47 14.40 -21.59
CA SER A 104 -5.14 13.17 -22.07
C SER A 104 -6.48 12.88 -21.40
N ALA A 105 -7.20 13.88 -20.88
CA ALA A 105 -8.61 13.74 -20.48
C ALA A 105 -9.48 13.05 -21.55
N ASP A 106 -9.08 13.11 -22.81
CA ASP A 106 -9.76 12.45 -23.93
C ASP A 106 -9.82 10.93 -23.80
N ILE A 107 -8.84 10.28 -23.16
CA ILE A 107 -8.90 8.83 -22.95
C ILE A 107 -10.00 8.45 -21.97
N VAL A 108 -10.20 9.26 -20.92
CA VAL A 108 -11.30 9.04 -19.96
C VAL A 108 -12.63 9.16 -20.69
N ARG A 109 -12.81 10.20 -21.51
CA ARG A 109 -14.03 10.41 -22.31
C ARG A 109 -14.30 9.24 -23.26
N LYS A 110 -13.26 8.70 -23.90
CA LYS A 110 -13.38 7.53 -24.78
C LYS A 110 -13.82 6.26 -24.05
N LEU A 111 -13.48 6.14 -22.76
CA LEU A 111 -13.83 4.98 -21.95
C LEU A 111 -15.20 5.09 -21.27
N LEU A 112 -15.73 6.31 -21.09
CA LEU A 112 -17.03 6.55 -20.43
C LEU A 112 -18.19 5.69 -20.99
N PRO A 113 -18.33 5.48 -22.31
CA PRO A 113 -19.41 4.63 -22.85
C PRO A 113 -19.35 3.17 -22.38
N TYR A 114 -18.23 2.73 -21.83
CA TYR A 114 -18.00 1.36 -21.36
C TYR A 114 -18.01 1.25 -19.83
N SER A 115 -18.48 2.29 -19.13
CA SER A 115 -18.48 2.39 -17.67
C SER A 115 -19.22 1.28 -16.94
N GLU A 116 -20.28 0.76 -17.55
CA GLU A 116 -21.03 -0.42 -17.07
C GLU A 116 -20.15 -1.66 -16.88
N ARG A 117 -19.02 -1.74 -17.61
CA ARG A 117 -18.08 -2.86 -17.56
C ARG A 117 -16.90 -2.60 -16.61
N TRP A 118 -16.76 -1.40 -16.05
CA TRP A 118 -15.59 -1.08 -15.24
C TRP A 118 -15.60 -1.88 -13.94
N ARG A 119 -14.58 -2.72 -13.74
CA ARG A 119 -14.32 -3.43 -12.49
C ARG A 119 -13.27 -2.71 -11.66
N LYS A 120 -12.23 -2.19 -12.30
CA LYS A 120 -11.16 -1.44 -11.67
C LYS A 120 -10.87 -0.18 -12.48
N LEU A 121 -10.78 0.96 -11.80
CA LEU A 121 -10.39 2.23 -12.39
C LEU A 121 -9.30 2.88 -11.54
N CYS A 122 -8.12 3.06 -12.10
CA CYS A 122 -7.00 3.76 -11.47
C CYS A 122 -6.58 4.94 -12.33
N ILE A 123 -6.67 6.15 -11.80
CA ILE A 123 -6.31 7.39 -12.49
C ILE A 123 -5.25 8.12 -11.66
N ARG A 124 -4.09 8.38 -12.26
CA ARG A 124 -3.01 9.16 -11.66
C ARG A 124 -2.72 10.39 -12.49
N VAL A 125 -2.69 11.55 -11.87
CA VAL A 125 -2.54 12.84 -12.55
C VAL A 125 -1.51 13.72 -11.86
N ALA A 126 -0.68 14.43 -12.62
CA ALA A 126 0.26 15.40 -12.07
C ALA A 126 -0.28 16.84 -12.09
N ASP A 127 -1.18 17.15 -13.03
CA ASP A 127 -1.76 18.49 -13.20
C ASP A 127 -3.14 18.58 -12.55
N LYS A 128 -3.36 19.65 -11.78
CA LYS A 128 -4.64 19.94 -11.11
C LYS A 128 -5.74 20.20 -12.14
N HIS A 129 -5.39 20.71 -13.32
CA HIS A 129 -6.34 20.97 -14.39
C HIS A 129 -6.97 19.68 -14.93
N GLU A 130 -6.23 18.56 -14.93
CA GLU A 130 -6.75 17.24 -15.30
C GLU A 130 -7.82 16.76 -14.31
N VAL A 131 -7.59 16.95 -12.99
CA VAL A 131 -8.59 16.62 -11.96
C VAL A 131 -9.89 17.39 -12.22
N LEU A 132 -9.79 18.70 -12.50
CA LEU A 132 -10.94 19.56 -12.76
C LEU A 132 -11.71 19.19 -14.05
N ILE A 133 -11.07 18.50 -15.00
CA ILE A 133 -11.73 18.00 -16.21
C ILE A 133 -12.33 16.61 -15.99
N ILE A 134 -11.61 15.74 -15.29
CA ILE A 134 -12.00 14.35 -15.05
C ILE A 134 -13.18 14.30 -14.08
N MET A 135 -13.14 15.06 -12.97
CA MET A 135 -14.19 15.01 -11.93
C MET A 135 -15.60 15.23 -12.50
N PRO A 136 -15.89 16.30 -13.27
CA PRO A 136 -17.21 16.48 -13.84
C PRO A 136 -17.60 15.37 -14.83
N SER A 137 -16.62 14.79 -15.52
CA SER A 137 -16.85 13.78 -16.56
C SER A 137 -17.31 12.43 -15.99
N ILE A 138 -16.86 12.07 -14.78
CA ILE A 138 -17.22 10.80 -14.12
C ILE A 138 -18.28 10.95 -13.01
N ARG A 139 -18.77 12.17 -12.76
CA ARG A 139 -19.76 12.45 -11.72
C ARG A 139 -21.06 11.67 -11.93
N TYR A 140 -21.63 11.74 -13.13
CA TYR A 140 -22.93 11.11 -13.45
C TYR A 140 -22.80 9.75 -14.13
N THR A 141 -21.65 9.09 -13.96
CA THR A 141 -21.37 7.81 -14.60
C THR A 141 -21.87 6.65 -13.75
N SER A 142 -22.66 5.77 -14.37
CA SER A 142 -23.10 4.50 -13.77
C SER A 142 -21.97 3.48 -13.82
N VAL A 143 -21.63 2.90 -12.66
CA VAL A 143 -20.49 1.99 -12.50
C VAL A 143 -20.86 0.76 -11.63
N PRO A 144 -21.82 -0.07 -12.07
CA PRO A 144 -22.37 -1.15 -11.24
C PRO A 144 -21.39 -2.27 -10.91
N LEU A 145 -20.36 -2.47 -11.74
CA LEU A 145 -19.35 -3.52 -11.53
C LEU A 145 -18.08 -3.02 -10.84
N LEU A 146 -17.96 -1.73 -10.54
CA LEU A 146 -16.72 -1.13 -10.07
C LEU A 146 -16.42 -1.57 -8.65
N GLN A 147 -15.36 -2.36 -8.49
CA GLN A 147 -14.90 -2.91 -7.23
C GLN A 147 -13.74 -2.10 -6.63
N HIS A 148 -12.90 -1.51 -7.47
CA HIS A 148 -11.74 -0.73 -7.03
C HIS A 148 -11.64 0.61 -7.76
N PHE A 149 -11.55 1.69 -6.99
CA PHE A 149 -11.34 3.04 -7.49
C PHE A 149 -10.08 3.66 -6.87
N GLU A 150 -9.12 4.06 -7.71
CA GLU A 150 -7.97 4.87 -7.32
C GLU A 150 -7.99 6.19 -8.09
N LEU A 151 -7.97 7.32 -7.37
CA LEU A 151 -7.68 8.62 -7.96
C LEU A 151 -6.57 9.29 -7.16
N GLY A 152 -5.44 9.51 -7.83
CA GLY A 152 -4.25 10.05 -7.19
C GLY A 152 -3.67 11.25 -7.90
N PHE A 153 -3.47 12.33 -7.15
CA PHE A 153 -2.76 13.52 -7.59
C PHE A 153 -1.30 13.48 -7.11
N GLY A 154 -0.35 13.46 -8.06
CA GLY A 154 1.09 13.38 -7.81
C GLY A 154 1.81 14.72 -7.71
N GLY A 155 1.15 15.85 -8.01
CA GLY A 155 1.76 17.18 -7.94
C GLY A 155 1.97 17.67 -6.50
N LYS A 156 2.66 18.81 -6.34
CA LYS A 156 2.84 19.49 -5.04
C LYS A 156 1.48 20.02 -4.55
N CYS A 157 0.69 19.15 -3.91
CA CYS A 157 -0.69 19.42 -3.52
C CYS A 157 -0.82 20.30 -2.27
N ASN A 158 -0.31 21.53 -2.29
CA ASN A 158 -0.55 22.46 -1.18
C ASN A 158 -1.99 23.04 -1.23
N THR A 159 -2.77 22.75 -2.27
CA THR A 159 -3.92 23.59 -2.62
C THR A 159 -5.16 22.90 -3.21
N ILE A 160 -5.19 21.60 -3.55
CA ILE A 160 -6.41 21.04 -4.18
C ILE A 160 -7.63 21.14 -3.24
N GLY A 161 -7.47 20.80 -1.96
CA GLY A 161 -8.54 20.95 -0.97
C GLY A 161 -9.05 22.38 -0.77
N VAL A 162 -8.31 23.40 -1.24
CA VAL A 162 -8.66 24.82 -1.15
C VAL A 162 -9.16 25.38 -2.50
N LEU A 163 -8.97 24.64 -3.61
CA LEU A 163 -9.12 25.18 -4.97
C LEU A 163 -10.38 24.76 -5.72
N HIS A 164 -11.10 23.71 -5.31
CA HIS A 164 -12.38 23.38 -5.94
C HIS A 164 -13.52 24.02 -5.13
N GLY A 165 -13.99 25.19 -5.58
CA GLY A 165 -15.13 25.91 -4.99
C GLY A 165 -16.47 25.16 -5.05
N VAL A 166 -16.51 23.98 -5.67
CA VAL A 166 -17.65 23.06 -5.68
C VAL A 166 -17.13 21.66 -5.36
N HIS A 167 -17.53 21.13 -4.21
CA HIS A 167 -17.28 19.75 -3.85
C HIS A 167 -18.30 18.88 -4.59
N THR A 168 -17.83 17.99 -5.45
CA THR A 168 -18.69 17.09 -6.23
C THR A 168 -18.28 15.65 -5.96
N ALA A 169 -19.23 14.83 -5.54
CA ALA A 169 -19.01 13.40 -5.36
C ALA A 169 -18.83 12.70 -6.71
N PHE A 170 -18.00 11.67 -6.74
CA PHE A 170 -17.92 10.77 -7.89
C PHE A 170 -19.11 9.82 -7.93
N PHE A 171 -19.52 9.38 -9.12
CA PHE A 171 -20.52 8.32 -9.28
C PHE A 171 -21.82 8.58 -8.50
N GLU A 172 -22.43 9.74 -8.71
CA GLU A 172 -23.71 10.16 -8.10
C GLU A 172 -24.84 9.11 -8.26
N PRO A 173 -24.94 8.35 -9.38
CA PRO A 173 -25.90 7.24 -9.49
C PRO A 173 -25.63 6.07 -8.53
N GLY A 174 -24.45 6.01 -7.91
CA GLY A 174 -23.99 4.96 -7.03
C GLY A 174 -22.92 4.05 -7.65
N ALA A 175 -22.16 3.40 -6.77
CA ALA A 175 -21.15 2.38 -7.11
C ALA A 175 -21.37 1.15 -6.19
N PRO A 176 -22.41 0.33 -6.45
CA PRO A 176 -22.88 -0.68 -5.49
C PRO A 176 -21.90 -1.83 -5.23
N ALA A 177 -21.02 -2.14 -6.18
CA ALA A 177 -20.00 -3.18 -6.04
C ALA A 177 -18.66 -2.67 -5.46
N LEU A 178 -18.58 -1.38 -5.10
CA LEU A 178 -17.33 -0.76 -4.68
C LEU A 178 -16.90 -1.29 -3.32
N THR A 179 -15.70 -1.87 -3.26
CA THR A 179 -15.15 -2.47 -2.04
C THR A 179 -13.79 -1.89 -1.67
N SER A 180 -13.11 -1.20 -2.59
CA SER A 180 -11.79 -0.64 -2.37
C SER A 180 -11.65 0.75 -2.97
N VAL A 181 -11.27 1.72 -2.14
CA VAL A 181 -11.08 3.12 -2.55
C VAL A 181 -9.71 3.62 -2.12
N LYS A 182 -8.98 4.26 -3.04
CA LYS A 182 -7.71 4.93 -2.78
C LYS A 182 -7.72 6.35 -3.32
N LEU A 183 -7.68 7.32 -2.42
CA LEU A 183 -7.69 8.74 -2.74
C LEU A 183 -6.36 9.36 -2.32
N ARG A 184 -5.71 10.08 -3.25
CA ARG A 184 -4.48 10.84 -2.95
C ARG A 184 -4.60 12.26 -3.45
N GLY A 185 -4.39 13.22 -2.55
CA GLY A 185 -4.41 14.66 -2.84
C GLY A 185 -5.80 15.24 -3.06
N LEU A 186 -6.86 14.59 -2.56
CA LEU A 186 -8.26 15.01 -2.69
C LEU A 186 -8.87 15.37 -1.33
N CYS A 187 -10.02 16.06 -1.38
CA CYS A 187 -10.86 16.32 -0.22
C CYS A 187 -11.75 15.11 0.12
N LEU A 188 -12.24 15.01 1.36
CA LEU A 188 -13.14 13.92 1.78
C LEU A 188 -14.52 14.04 1.14
N ASP A 189 -15.05 15.25 0.98
CA ASP A 189 -16.37 15.48 0.32
C ASP A 189 -16.35 15.17 -1.19
N CYS A 190 -15.15 15.02 -1.75
CA CYS A 190 -14.92 14.68 -3.13
C CYS A 190 -14.90 13.16 -3.34
N ALA A 191 -15.06 12.35 -2.29
CA ALA A 191 -14.95 10.90 -2.38
C ALA A 191 -16.11 10.28 -3.19
N PRO A 192 -15.91 9.09 -3.79
CA PRO A 192 -17.04 8.27 -4.25
C PRO A 192 -17.88 7.80 -3.04
N PRO A 193 -19.06 7.18 -3.26
CA PRO A 193 -19.82 6.54 -2.19
C PRO A 193 -18.92 5.58 -1.39
N LEU A 194 -18.68 5.90 -0.11
CA LEU A 194 -17.83 5.11 0.78
C LEU A 194 -18.63 4.01 1.50
N ALA A 195 -19.63 3.45 0.83
CA ALA A 195 -20.50 2.41 1.38
C ALA A 195 -19.93 1.02 1.08
N ASN A 196 -20.05 0.08 2.03
CA ASN A 196 -19.66 -1.33 1.89
C ASN A 196 -18.17 -1.57 1.54
N LEU A 197 -17.28 -0.65 1.91
CA LEU A 197 -15.85 -0.81 1.67
C LEU A 197 -15.23 -1.86 2.59
N THR A 198 -14.26 -2.60 2.04
CA THR A 198 -13.35 -3.50 2.75
C THR A 198 -11.95 -2.92 2.87
N SER A 199 -11.58 -1.97 1.99
CA SER A 199 -10.29 -1.30 2.01
C SER A 199 -10.42 0.18 1.66
N TYR A 200 -9.91 1.05 2.52
CA TYR A 200 -9.90 2.49 2.29
C TYR A 200 -8.51 3.07 2.55
N ARG A 201 -8.00 3.80 1.55
CA ARG A 201 -6.76 4.56 1.66
C ARG A 201 -7.00 6.03 1.34
N PHE A 202 -6.63 6.88 2.27
CA PHE A 202 -6.71 8.33 2.14
C PHE A 202 -5.32 8.94 2.38
N ASP A 203 -4.83 9.69 1.40
CA ASP A 203 -3.54 10.39 1.45
C ASP A 203 -3.71 11.87 1.13
N SER A 204 -3.75 12.72 2.14
CA SER A 204 -3.84 14.17 1.94
C SER A 204 -3.00 14.95 2.95
N LYS A 205 -2.20 15.89 2.47
CA LYS A 205 -1.42 16.80 3.31
C LYS A 205 -2.15 18.11 3.66
N ALA A 206 -3.33 18.31 3.11
CA ALA A 206 -4.09 19.56 3.23
C ALA A 206 -5.34 19.43 4.10
N ILE A 207 -5.82 18.21 4.35
CA ILE A 207 -7.11 17.96 4.98
C ILE A 207 -6.93 17.65 6.47
N ALA A 208 -7.63 18.43 7.30
CA ALA A 208 -7.89 18.07 8.69
C ALA A 208 -9.01 17.02 8.69
N MET A 209 -8.77 15.90 9.35
CA MET A 209 -9.74 14.82 9.50
C MET A 209 -10.43 14.98 10.84
N THR A 210 -11.75 14.88 10.86
CA THR A 210 -12.53 14.99 12.11
C THR A 210 -13.02 13.62 12.56
N GLN A 211 -13.41 13.51 13.82
CA GLN A 211 -14.10 12.34 14.34
C GLN A 211 -15.37 12.01 13.53
N SER A 212 -16.18 13.00 13.14
CA SER A 212 -17.40 12.79 12.36
C SER A 212 -17.15 12.17 10.98
N HIS A 213 -16.03 12.53 10.32
CA HIS A 213 -15.65 11.87 9.07
C HIS A 213 -15.38 10.37 9.28
N MET A 214 -14.70 10.03 10.36
CA MET A 214 -14.41 8.63 10.70
C MET A 214 -15.66 7.85 11.09
N GLU A 215 -16.58 8.45 11.86
CA GLU A 215 -17.88 7.85 12.20
C GLU A 215 -18.74 7.61 10.96
N SER A 216 -18.72 8.55 10.00
CA SER A 216 -19.39 8.38 8.71
C SER A 216 -18.83 7.19 7.93
N ILE A 217 -17.50 7.07 7.85
CA ILE A 217 -16.84 5.93 7.19
C ILE A 217 -17.18 4.62 7.90
N ALA A 218 -17.09 4.59 9.23
CA ALA A 218 -17.40 3.40 10.03
C ALA A 218 -18.85 2.94 9.86
N THR A 219 -19.79 3.88 9.83
CA THR A 219 -21.23 3.61 9.64
C THR A 219 -21.51 3.12 8.22
N ALA A 220 -20.89 3.73 7.21
CA ALA A 220 -21.08 3.35 5.81
C ALA A 220 -20.38 2.03 5.45
N SER A 221 -19.31 1.67 6.15
CA SER A 221 -18.45 0.52 5.83
C SER A 221 -18.10 -0.31 7.07
N PRO A 222 -19.06 -1.03 7.69
CA PRO A 222 -18.80 -1.86 8.88
C PRO A 222 -17.91 -3.09 8.59
N ALA A 223 -17.80 -3.49 7.32
CA ALA A 223 -16.93 -4.58 6.86
C ALA A 223 -15.50 -4.12 6.50
N LEU A 224 -15.12 -2.88 6.85
CA LEU A 224 -13.79 -2.33 6.55
C LEU A 224 -12.70 -3.13 7.26
N ARG A 225 -11.79 -3.72 6.47
CA ARG A 225 -10.68 -4.55 6.95
C ARG A 225 -9.34 -3.83 6.92
N VAL A 226 -9.13 -2.96 5.92
CA VAL A 226 -7.87 -2.22 5.73
C VAL A 226 -8.15 -0.73 5.70
N LEU A 227 -7.47 0.01 6.58
CA LEU A 227 -7.60 1.47 6.70
C LEU A 227 -6.23 2.13 6.74
N ASN A 228 -5.93 2.94 5.73
CA ASN A 228 -4.66 3.65 5.61
C ASN A 228 -4.90 5.15 5.52
N LEU A 229 -4.44 5.90 6.51
CA LEU A 229 -4.73 7.33 6.65
C LEU A 229 -3.45 8.15 6.76
N ARG A 230 -3.31 9.14 5.87
CA ARG A 230 -2.39 10.27 5.98
C ARG A 230 -3.20 11.54 5.85
N PHE A 231 -3.15 12.37 6.88
CA PHE A 231 -3.91 13.63 6.99
C PHE A 231 -3.02 14.74 7.58
N LYS A 232 -3.51 15.97 7.55
CA LYS A 232 -2.82 17.14 8.13
C LYS A 232 -3.01 17.20 9.64
N SER A 233 -4.20 16.94 10.16
CA SER A 233 -4.48 16.94 11.60
C SER A 233 -5.69 16.06 11.88
N PHE A 234 -5.83 15.63 13.13
CA PHE A 234 -7.02 14.94 13.60
C PHE A 234 -7.71 15.79 14.66
N GLU A 235 -9.01 16.01 14.49
CA GLU A 235 -9.82 16.82 15.40
C GLU A 235 -10.96 15.97 15.96
N ALA A 236 -10.91 15.68 17.26
CA ALA A 236 -11.97 15.00 17.97
C ALA A 236 -12.85 16.02 18.70
N PHE A 237 -14.10 16.11 18.27
CA PHE A 237 -15.11 16.99 18.85
C PHE A 237 -16.20 16.13 19.51
N GLY A 238 -15.84 15.31 20.49
CA GLY A 238 -16.79 14.43 21.17
C GLY A 238 -16.17 13.47 22.18
N SER A 239 -17.02 12.80 22.95
CA SER A 239 -16.66 11.69 23.84
C SER A 239 -16.97 10.31 23.25
N GLY A 240 -17.45 10.27 22.00
CA GLY A 240 -17.82 9.04 21.30
C GLY A 240 -16.60 8.24 20.84
N SER A 241 -16.79 6.92 20.72
CA SER A 241 -15.79 5.99 20.18
C SER A 241 -16.11 5.62 18.73
N ILE A 242 -15.10 5.47 17.88
CA ILE A 242 -15.23 5.06 16.49
C ILE A 242 -15.18 3.52 16.42
N ASN A 243 -16.30 2.87 16.15
CA ASN A 243 -16.39 1.41 16.09
C ASN A 243 -16.09 0.86 14.69
N LEU A 244 -14.99 0.10 14.56
CA LEU A 244 -14.52 -0.54 13.34
C LEU A 244 -14.35 -2.05 13.60
N PRO A 245 -15.45 -2.82 13.66
CA PRO A 245 -15.44 -4.19 14.21
C PRO A 245 -14.63 -5.18 13.36
N SER A 246 -14.53 -4.95 12.05
CA SER A 246 -13.88 -5.85 11.09
C SER A 246 -12.45 -5.44 10.72
N LEU A 247 -11.92 -4.36 11.32
CA LEU A 247 -10.65 -3.78 10.92
C LEU A 247 -9.48 -4.67 11.35
N CYS A 248 -8.75 -5.20 10.38
CA CYS A 248 -7.59 -6.07 10.58
C CYS A 248 -6.26 -5.29 10.47
N ASP A 249 -6.20 -4.32 9.54
CA ASP A 249 -4.98 -3.57 9.21
C ASP A 249 -5.23 -2.06 9.31
N LEU A 250 -4.50 -1.39 10.21
CA LEU A 250 -4.53 0.05 10.37
C LEU A 250 -3.14 0.64 10.11
N SER A 251 -3.05 1.61 9.20
CA SER A 251 -1.81 2.36 8.94
C SER A 251 -2.06 3.86 9.08
N LEU A 252 -1.37 4.50 10.02
CA LEU A 252 -1.45 5.93 10.27
C LEU A 252 -0.12 6.60 9.95
N ASN A 253 -0.16 7.64 9.12
CA ASN A 253 1.02 8.35 8.70
C ASN A 253 0.95 9.83 9.07
N PHE A 254 1.89 10.26 9.91
CA PHE A 254 1.89 11.56 10.58
C PHE A 254 2.91 12.55 9.98
N ARG A 255 3.49 12.23 8.82
CA ARG A 255 4.55 13.05 8.18
C ARG A 255 4.17 14.51 7.94
N HIS A 256 2.88 14.81 7.86
CA HIS A 256 2.36 16.16 7.58
C HIS A 256 1.58 16.76 8.74
N CYS A 257 1.57 16.10 9.92
CA CYS A 257 0.97 16.67 11.10
C CYS A 257 1.81 17.84 11.63
N PRO A 258 1.28 19.08 11.62
CA PRO A 258 2.01 20.21 12.16
C PRO A 258 2.13 20.06 13.68
N ARG A 259 3.26 20.51 14.22
CA ARG A 259 3.48 20.65 15.65
C ARG A 259 2.68 21.88 16.11
N VAL A 260 1.49 21.67 16.66
CA VAL A 260 0.70 22.74 17.27
C VAL A 260 0.45 22.33 18.71
N ASP A 261 0.72 23.22 19.65
CA ASP A 261 0.46 23.01 21.08
C ASP A 261 -1.02 22.58 21.28
N GLY A 262 -1.22 21.41 21.87
CA GLY A 262 -2.54 20.86 22.19
C GLY A 262 -3.21 20.00 21.11
N ALA A 263 -2.62 19.84 19.93
CA ALA A 263 -3.14 18.90 18.92
C ALA A 263 -2.48 17.52 19.08
N ASP A 264 -3.24 16.54 19.58
CA ASP A 264 -2.77 15.16 19.70
C ASP A 264 -3.20 14.29 18.50
N PRO A 265 -2.31 14.00 17.53
CA PRO A 265 -2.63 13.15 16.40
C PRO A 265 -2.83 11.68 16.78
N LEU A 266 -2.34 11.23 17.95
CA LEU A 266 -2.53 9.89 18.49
C LEU A 266 -3.86 9.74 19.20
N HIS A 267 -4.61 10.83 19.44
CA HIS A 267 -5.96 10.77 19.97
C HIS A 267 -6.89 9.86 19.16
N ILE A 268 -6.67 9.73 17.85
CA ILE A 268 -7.39 8.79 16.99
C ILE A 268 -7.27 7.33 17.48
N LEU A 269 -6.12 6.93 18.05
CA LEU A 269 -5.91 5.58 18.59
C LEU A 269 -6.73 5.35 19.87
N ALA A 270 -6.89 6.38 20.69
CA ALA A 270 -7.61 6.30 21.96
C ALA A 270 -9.12 6.10 21.77
N ILE A 271 -9.69 6.68 20.72
CA ILE A 271 -11.13 6.64 20.47
C ILE A 271 -11.55 5.51 19.52
N MET A 272 -10.62 4.81 18.87
CA MET A 272 -10.92 3.72 17.94
C MET A 272 -11.17 2.38 18.66
N LEU A 273 -12.30 1.74 18.36
CA LEU A 273 -12.62 0.36 18.75
C LEU A 273 -12.42 -0.56 17.55
N ALA A 274 -11.31 -1.31 17.51
CA ALA A 274 -11.04 -2.29 16.47
C ALA A 274 -10.66 -3.65 17.11
N PRO A 275 -11.65 -4.46 17.54
CA PRO A 275 -11.38 -5.72 18.24
C PRO A 275 -10.73 -6.79 17.36
N ALA A 276 -10.88 -6.71 16.03
CA ALA A 276 -10.28 -7.63 15.08
C ALA A 276 -8.89 -7.17 14.57
N LEU A 277 -8.29 -6.13 15.17
CA LEU A 277 -7.04 -5.55 14.68
C LEU A 277 -5.87 -6.53 14.85
N GLU A 278 -5.27 -6.90 13.72
CA GLU A 278 -4.12 -7.80 13.66
C GLU A 278 -2.81 -7.01 13.49
N SER A 279 -2.83 -5.95 12.68
CA SER A 279 -1.65 -5.16 12.33
C SER A 279 -1.89 -3.66 12.50
N LEU A 280 -1.02 -3.01 13.26
CA LEU A 280 -0.94 -1.55 13.41
C LEU A 280 0.39 -1.03 12.85
N GLU A 281 0.31 -0.06 11.95
CA GLU A 281 1.48 0.65 11.42
C GLU A 281 1.41 2.14 11.75
N LEU A 282 2.48 2.66 12.35
CA LEU A 282 2.66 4.07 12.65
C LEU A 282 3.86 4.58 11.87
N VAL A 283 3.69 5.68 11.12
CA VAL A 283 4.71 6.21 10.23
C VAL A 283 4.98 7.69 10.51
N SER A 284 6.27 8.04 10.61
CA SER A 284 6.77 9.43 10.72
C SER A 284 6.27 10.19 11.95
N LEU A 285 6.21 9.55 13.12
CA LEU A 285 6.09 10.25 14.42
C LEU A 285 7.46 10.74 14.86
N GLN A 286 7.62 12.05 15.03
CA GLN A 286 8.89 12.66 15.42
C GLN A 286 8.66 13.66 16.54
N ASP A 287 9.52 13.62 17.57
CA ASP A 287 9.60 14.60 18.66
C ASP A 287 8.27 14.83 19.41
N TYR A 288 7.49 13.77 19.59
CA TYR A 288 6.22 13.82 20.32
C TYR A 288 6.45 13.75 21.84
N ASP A 289 5.81 14.61 22.64
CA ASP A 289 5.94 14.56 24.10
C ASP A 289 5.17 13.34 24.62
N VAL A 290 5.88 12.45 25.32
CA VAL A 290 5.31 11.25 25.94
C VAL A 290 4.24 11.63 26.97
N ARG A 291 4.32 12.81 27.58
CA ARG A 291 3.32 13.29 28.53
C ARG A 291 1.97 13.54 27.88
N ASP A 292 1.96 14.06 26.65
CA ASP A 292 0.72 14.28 25.90
C ASP A 292 0.08 12.94 25.54
N LEU A 293 0.90 11.97 25.13
CA LEU A 293 0.46 10.59 24.91
C LEU A 293 -0.15 10.00 26.19
N SER A 294 0.54 10.08 27.33
CA SER A 294 0.02 9.55 28.60
C SER A 294 -1.29 10.22 29.01
N ALA A 295 -1.41 11.55 28.89
CA ALA A 295 -2.63 12.29 29.23
C ALA A 295 -3.83 11.93 28.32
N SER A 296 -3.60 11.83 27.01
CA SER A 296 -4.62 11.36 26.06
C SER A 296 -5.05 9.93 26.27
N LEU A 297 -4.26 9.14 26.98
CA LEU A 297 -4.57 7.76 27.24
C LEU A 297 -5.20 7.52 28.62
N GLU A 298 -4.80 8.31 29.63
CA GLU A 298 -5.48 8.34 30.93
C GLU A 298 -6.94 8.80 30.79
N SER A 299 -7.22 9.67 29.83
CA SER A 299 -8.59 10.12 29.50
C SER A 299 -9.45 9.04 28.84
N PHE A 300 -8.85 7.96 28.31
CA PHE A 300 -9.55 6.82 27.71
C PHE A 300 -9.02 5.50 28.26
N PRO A 301 -9.40 5.13 29.51
CA PRO A 301 -8.79 4.02 30.26
C PRO A 301 -9.00 2.63 29.63
N ASN A 302 -9.90 2.52 28.64
CA ASN A 302 -10.14 1.29 27.91
C ASN A 302 -9.43 1.37 26.56
N TYR A 303 -8.22 0.84 26.47
CA TYR A 303 -7.55 0.63 25.20
C TYR A 303 -8.12 -0.60 24.50
N TYR A 304 -8.65 -0.42 23.30
CA TYR A 304 -9.30 -1.50 22.55
C TYR A 304 -8.45 -2.07 21.42
N LEU A 305 -7.37 -1.40 21.05
CA LEU A 305 -6.46 -1.88 20.01
C LEU A 305 -5.49 -2.90 20.61
N ARG A 306 -5.54 -4.13 20.12
CA ARG A 306 -4.68 -5.23 20.56
C ARG A 306 -3.98 -5.89 19.37
N PRO A 307 -3.13 -5.14 18.63
CA PRO A 307 -2.46 -5.66 17.46
C PRO A 307 -1.52 -6.81 17.85
N GLN A 308 -1.39 -7.79 16.95
CA GLN A 308 -0.36 -8.83 17.02
C GLN A 308 0.92 -8.37 16.32
N THR A 309 0.77 -7.56 15.27
CA THR A 309 1.87 -6.97 14.52
C THR A 309 1.91 -5.46 14.74
N LEU A 310 3.06 -4.94 15.17
CA LEU A 310 3.31 -3.50 15.26
C LEU A 310 4.42 -3.12 14.28
N LYS A 311 4.15 -2.14 13.41
CA LYS A 311 5.13 -1.58 12.48
C LYS A 311 5.40 -0.13 12.80
N LEU A 312 6.64 0.18 13.11
CA LEU A 312 7.11 1.52 13.42
C LEU A 312 8.07 1.97 12.33
N SER A 313 7.64 2.95 11.54
CA SER A 313 8.39 3.43 10.38
C SER A 313 8.79 4.89 10.58
N CYS A 314 10.09 5.21 10.49
CA CYS A 314 10.64 6.56 10.63
C CYS A 314 10.25 7.26 11.95
N ILE A 315 10.25 6.52 13.06
CA ILE A 315 9.93 7.04 14.40
C ILE A 315 11.21 7.53 15.10
N THR A 316 11.23 8.77 15.56
CA THR A 316 12.36 9.34 16.32
C THR A 316 11.98 9.58 17.79
N GLY A 317 12.93 9.38 18.71
CA GLY A 317 12.75 9.56 20.14
C GLY A 317 12.54 8.25 20.92
N TRP A 318 13.51 7.92 21.77
CA TRP A 318 13.53 6.70 22.60
C TRP A 318 12.31 6.58 23.53
N ALA A 319 12.01 7.62 24.30
CA ALA A 319 10.89 7.61 25.24
C ALA A 319 9.54 7.38 24.55
N LEU A 320 9.36 7.89 23.32
CA LEU A 320 8.16 7.68 22.54
C LEU A 320 8.03 6.23 22.07
N GLN A 321 9.12 5.64 21.57
CA GLN A 321 9.09 4.23 21.14
C GLN A 321 8.77 3.30 22.31
N ASP A 322 9.42 3.50 23.46
CA ASP A 322 9.15 2.69 24.66
C ASP A 322 7.72 2.89 25.16
N ALA A 323 7.21 4.12 25.15
CA ALA A 323 5.81 4.38 25.46
C ALA A 323 4.87 3.59 24.54
N LEU A 324 5.09 3.65 23.21
CA LEU A 324 4.31 2.91 22.22
C LEU A 324 4.39 1.38 22.43
N LEU A 325 5.57 0.83 22.73
CA LEU A 325 5.70 -0.59 23.04
C LEU A 325 4.90 -0.97 24.29
N GLY A 326 4.93 -0.12 25.32
CA GLY A 326 4.15 -0.30 26.54
C GLY A 326 2.64 -0.29 26.33
N LEU A 327 2.13 0.37 25.28
CA LEU A 327 0.70 0.39 24.95
C LEU A 327 0.20 -0.94 24.37
N PHE A 328 1.09 -1.71 23.73
CA PHE A 328 0.71 -2.89 22.97
C PHE A 328 1.47 -4.15 23.45
N PRO A 329 1.26 -4.58 24.72
CA PRO A 329 1.95 -5.75 25.26
C PRO A 329 1.57 -7.07 24.57
N THR A 330 0.53 -7.07 23.73
CA THR A 330 0.07 -8.24 22.93
C THR A 330 0.84 -8.46 21.64
N VAL A 331 1.80 -7.60 21.30
CA VAL A 331 2.55 -7.70 20.05
C VAL A 331 3.48 -8.91 20.05
N THR A 332 3.36 -9.75 19.03
CA THR A 332 4.21 -10.93 18.77
C THR A 332 5.19 -10.68 17.62
N SER A 333 4.90 -9.72 16.73
CA SER A 333 5.75 -9.35 15.60
C SER A 333 5.99 -7.84 15.56
N LEU A 334 7.25 -7.42 15.69
CA LEU A 334 7.66 -6.02 15.64
C LEU A 334 8.42 -5.71 14.33
N TYR A 335 8.05 -4.63 13.64
CA TYR A 335 8.80 -4.10 12.52
C TYR A 335 9.34 -2.72 12.89
N LEU A 336 10.65 -2.54 12.73
CA LEU A 336 11.39 -1.31 12.99
C LEU A 336 12.05 -0.88 11.68
N LEU A 337 11.43 0.07 10.98
CA LEU A 337 11.82 0.50 9.64
C LEU A 337 12.30 1.96 9.68
N GLY A 338 13.58 2.22 9.38
CA GLY A 338 14.14 3.57 9.42
C GLY A 338 14.10 4.20 10.82
N THR A 339 14.16 3.39 11.87
CA THR A 339 14.21 3.83 13.28
C THR A 339 15.64 3.70 13.80
N PRO A 340 16.37 4.81 14.03
CA PRO A 340 17.77 4.74 14.47
C PRO A 340 17.91 4.36 15.96
N VAL A 341 16.82 4.45 16.71
CA VAL A 341 16.80 4.18 18.15
C VAL A 341 16.46 2.72 18.43
N GLN A 342 17.08 2.18 19.49
CA GLN A 342 16.91 0.82 19.97
C GLN A 342 15.93 0.82 21.16
N PRO A 343 14.68 0.37 20.97
CA PRO A 343 13.70 0.38 22.06
C PRO A 343 13.91 -0.76 23.05
N THR A 344 13.30 -0.62 24.22
CA THR A 344 13.31 -1.60 25.30
C THR A 344 12.36 -2.76 24.98
N LEU A 345 12.86 -3.78 24.28
CA LEU A 345 12.04 -4.94 23.85
C LEU A 345 11.44 -5.74 25.02
N SER A 346 11.95 -5.57 26.24
CA SER A 346 11.38 -6.24 27.41
C SER A 346 9.94 -5.80 27.72
N LEU A 347 9.51 -4.65 27.21
CA LEU A 347 8.14 -4.13 27.26
C LEU A 347 7.14 -4.98 26.45
N LEU A 348 7.63 -5.82 25.54
CA LEU A 348 6.82 -6.77 24.77
C LEU A 348 7.08 -8.20 25.31
N PRO A 349 6.29 -8.68 26.29
CA PRO A 349 6.56 -9.94 26.98
C PRO A 349 6.42 -11.17 26.08
N ILE A 350 5.58 -11.10 25.04
CA ILE A 350 5.28 -12.21 24.13
C ILE A 350 5.86 -12.02 22.73
N LEU A 351 6.84 -11.13 22.57
CA LEU A 351 7.51 -10.90 21.28
C LEU A 351 8.17 -12.19 20.79
N LYS A 352 7.90 -12.55 19.53
CA LYS A 352 8.45 -13.75 18.88
C LYS A 352 9.25 -13.44 17.63
N SER A 353 8.96 -12.32 16.97
CA SER A 353 9.71 -11.93 15.78
C SER A 353 9.96 -10.44 15.71
N ILE A 354 11.14 -10.10 15.18
CA ILE A 354 11.53 -8.72 14.91
C ILE A 354 12.04 -8.60 13.48
N THR A 355 11.57 -7.60 12.77
CA THR A 355 12.07 -7.21 11.46
C THR A 355 12.69 -5.83 11.59
N TYR A 356 13.99 -5.74 11.37
CA TYR A 356 14.73 -4.49 11.50
C TYR A 356 15.36 -4.11 10.16
N ASN A 357 15.13 -2.86 9.74
CA ASN A 357 15.79 -2.29 8.59
C ASN A 357 16.10 -0.82 8.83
N HIS A 358 17.39 -0.52 8.96
CA HIS A 358 17.87 0.87 8.98
C HIS A 358 17.84 1.51 7.58
N GLY A 359 17.80 0.67 6.52
CA GLY A 359 18.06 1.05 5.13
C GLY A 359 16.90 1.70 4.36
N ILE A 360 16.98 3.03 4.24
CA ILE A 360 16.80 3.91 3.05
C ILE A 360 15.52 3.73 2.20
N GLY A 361 14.38 4.24 2.67
CA GLY A 361 13.30 4.64 1.77
C GLY A 361 13.69 5.86 0.91
N PRO A 362 13.06 6.11 -0.26
CA PRO A 362 13.43 7.18 -1.20
C PRO A 362 13.37 8.62 -0.63
N TRP A 363 12.89 8.77 0.60
CA TRP A 363 12.60 10.06 1.22
C TRP A 363 13.49 10.42 2.42
N TYR A 364 14.41 9.54 2.83
CA TYR A 364 15.33 9.77 3.96
C TYR A 364 16.73 9.23 3.63
N PRO A 365 17.57 10.04 2.95
CA PRO A 365 18.99 9.71 2.81
C PRO A 365 19.68 9.89 4.16
N ALA A 366 20.14 8.80 4.78
CA ALA A 366 21.03 8.88 5.92
C ALA A 366 22.43 9.35 5.47
N PRO A 367 23.18 10.09 6.32
CA PRO A 367 24.61 10.29 6.09
C PRO A 367 25.32 8.92 6.09
N VAL A 368 26.14 8.69 5.07
CA VAL A 368 26.78 7.42 4.67
C VAL A 368 27.74 6.82 5.74
N ASN A 369 27.84 7.41 6.94
CA ASN A 369 28.94 7.15 7.88
C ASN A 369 28.56 6.68 9.29
N GLU A 370 27.28 6.50 9.63
CA GLU A 370 26.92 5.90 10.92
C GLU A 370 26.88 4.37 10.78
N ARG A 371 27.90 3.71 11.34
CA ARG A 371 28.01 2.24 11.38
C ARG A 371 27.07 1.70 12.47
N ASP A 372 26.09 0.90 12.08
CA ASP A 372 25.06 0.30 12.96
C ASP A 372 25.52 -0.95 13.74
N ASP A 373 26.80 -1.09 14.10
CA ASP A 373 27.30 -2.19 14.94
C ASP A 373 26.50 -2.32 16.25
N ALA A 374 26.02 -1.18 16.76
CA ALA A 374 25.19 -1.08 17.94
C ALA A 374 23.87 -1.85 17.81
N CYS A 375 23.27 -1.94 16.62
CA CYS A 375 21.97 -2.61 16.44
C CYS A 375 22.11 -4.13 16.54
N ILE A 376 23.10 -4.72 15.86
CA ILE A 376 23.35 -6.16 15.94
C ILE A 376 23.71 -6.56 17.38
N LEU A 377 24.51 -5.74 18.06
CA LEU A 377 24.81 -5.94 19.48
C LEU A 377 23.54 -5.91 20.35
N TRP A 378 22.65 -4.93 20.13
CA TRP A 378 21.39 -4.82 20.86
C TRP A 378 20.46 -6.02 20.64
N LEU A 379 20.26 -6.43 19.38
CA LEU A 379 19.47 -7.63 19.04
C LEU A 379 20.08 -8.87 19.68
N CYS A 380 21.40 -9.04 19.57
CA CYS A 380 22.13 -10.17 20.12
C CYS A 380 21.95 -10.26 21.64
N ARG A 381 22.09 -9.15 22.38
CA ARG A 381 21.86 -9.10 23.82
C ARG A 381 20.46 -9.55 24.19
N HIS A 382 19.44 -8.98 23.53
CA HIS A 382 18.05 -9.33 23.82
C HIS A 382 17.75 -10.82 23.53
N VAL A 383 18.24 -11.35 22.42
CA VAL A 383 18.06 -12.76 22.05
C VAL A 383 18.77 -13.67 23.05
N GLN A 384 19.97 -13.32 23.50
CA GLN A 384 20.71 -14.05 24.55
C GLN A 384 19.93 -14.05 25.86
N ASP A 385 19.43 -12.90 26.30
CA ASP A 385 18.69 -12.73 27.56
C ASP A 385 17.41 -13.57 27.58
N CYS A 386 16.76 -13.75 26.43
CA CYS A 386 15.52 -14.51 26.34
C CYS A 386 15.74 -15.99 25.94
N HIS A 387 16.96 -16.39 25.61
CA HIS A 387 17.25 -17.74 25.11
C HIS A 387 16.95 -18.81 26.18
N GLY A 388 16.28 -19.89 25.78
CA GLY A 388 15.86 -20.96 26.70
C GLY A 388 14.72 -20.57 27.66
N THR A 389 14.13 -19.40 27.51
CA THR A 389 12.95 -18.96 28.27
C THR A 389 11.67 -19.02 27.41
N PRO A 390 10.46 -18.93 27.99
CA PRO A 390 9.22 -18.78 27.21
C PRO A 390 9.20 -17.54 26.30
N ARG A 391 10.07 -16.55 26.57
CA ARG A 391 10.24 -15.32 25.79
C ARG A 391 11.25 -15.47 24.65
N ALA A 392 11.79 -16.67 24.43
CA ALA A 392 12.72 -16.91 23.34
C ALA A 392 12.13 -16.44 22.01
N MET A 393 12.96 -15.70 21.26
CA MET A 393 12.67 -15.21 19.92
C MET A 393 12.69 -16.38 18.93
N GLU A 394 11.75 -16.39 18.00
CA GLU A 394 11.67 -17.40 16.95
C GLU A 394 12.39 -16.93 15.68
N TYR A 395 12.17 -15.67 15.28
CA TYR A 395 12.72 -15.13 14.03
C TYR A 395 13.30 -13.73 14.22
N VAL A 396 14.46 -13.50 13.65
CA VAL A 396 15.02 -12.15 13.46
C VAL A 396 15.21 -11.93 11.97
N ARG A 397 14.59 -10.87 11.42
CA ARG A 397 14.74 -10.50 10.02
C ARG A 397 15.50 -9.19 9.92
N ILE A 398 16.53 -9.16 9.10
CA ILE A 398 17.36 -7.97 8.91
C ILE A 398 17.40 -7.55 7.45
N GLY A 399 17.25 -6.25 7.20
CA GLY A 399 17.45 -5.69 5.87
C GLY A 399 18.91 -5.77 5.43
N SER A 400 19.12 -5.76 4.12
CA SER A 400 20.44 -5.81 3.47
C SER A 400 21.40 -4.69 3.86
N SER A 401 20.91 -3.54 4.36
CA SER A 401 21.78 -2.50 4.96
C SER A 401 22.50 -2.97 6.21
N VAL A 402 21.99 -4.00 6.89
CA VAL A 402 22.53 -4.58 8.13
C VAL A 402 23.29 -5.89 7.85
N CYS A 403 23.14 -6.48 6.66
CA CYS A 403 23.83 -7.72 6.31
C CYS A 403 25.34 -7.52 6.06
N GLY A 404 25.80 -6.28 5.87
CA GLY A 404 27.22 -5.95 5.69
C GLY A 404 28.11 -6.31 6.88
N PHE A 405 27.55 -6.39 8.10
CA PHE A 405 28.30 -6.63 9.35
C PHE A 405 28.73 -8.10 9.57
N GLY A 406 28.28 -9.02 8.72
CA GLY A 406 28.69 -10.44 8.76
C GLY A 406 30.01 -10.73 8.02
N GLN A 407 30.68 -9.72 7.47
CA GLN A 407 31.91 -9.88 6.69
C GLN A 407 33.12 -10.15 7.61
N LEU A 408 34.08 -10.95 7.12
CA LEU A 408 35.26 -11.37 7.87
C LEU A 408 36.10 -10.16 8.31
N GLY A 409 36.28 -9.98 9.62
CA GLY A 409 37.06 -8.87 10.19
C GLY A 409 36.23 -7.63 10.59
N ASP A 410 34.90 -7.70 10.48
CA ASP A 410 33.99 -6.66 10.96
C ASP A 410 33.80 -6.74 12.51
N PRO A 411 33.80 -5.62 13.26
CA PRO A 411 33.52 -5.62 14.70
C PRO A 411 32.19 -6.27 15.09
N GLY A 412 31.19 -6.24 14.20
CA GLY A 412 29.87 -6.85 14.36
C GLY A 412 29.82 -8.36 14.09
N GLU A 413 30.86 -8.94 13.49
CA GLU A 413 30.88 -10.32 13.01
C GLU A 413 30.61 -11.34 14.14
N ALA A 414 31.23 -11.14 15.30
CA ALA A 414 31.06 -12.03 16.45
C ALA A 414 29.61 -12.03 16.95
N HIS A 415 28.99 -10.85 17.04
CA HIS A 415 27.61 -10.69 17.47
C HIS A 415 26.62 -11.24 16.44
N TYR A 416 26.89 -11.01 15.15
CA TYR A 416 26.09 -11.56 14.06
C TYR A 416 26.11 -13.10 14.08
N ARG A 417 27.29 -13.72 14.22
CA ARG A 417 27.43 -15.19 14.33
C ARG A 417 26.74 -15.72 15.58
N ALA A 418 26.88 -15.04 16.71
CA ALA A 418 26.19 -15.42 17.95
C ALA A 418 24.67 -15.36 17.78
N LEU A 419 24.15 -14.29 17.18
CA LEU A 419 22.73 -14.13 16.86
C LEU A 419 22.23 -15.28 15.97
N ARG A 420 22.94 -15.58 14.87
CA ARG A 420 22.59 -16.66 13.94
C ARG A 420 22.58 -18.06 14.58
N ASN A 421 23.36 -18.26 15.64
CA ASN A 421 23.36 -19.53 16.38
C ASN A 421 22.21 -19.65 17.38
N LEU A 422 21.59 -18.53 17.78
CA LEU A 422 20.58 -18.48 18.84
C LEU A 422 19.15 -18.30 18.33
N VAL A 423 18.96 -17.83 17.10
CA VAL A 423 17.64 -17.57 16.50
C VAL A 423 17.67 -17.77 14.98
N ASP A 424 16.53 -18.06 14.37
CA ASP A 424 16.40 -18.11 12.91
C ASP A 424 16.57 -16.70 12.33
N LEU A 425 17.78 -16.41 11.87
CA LEU A 425 18.19 -15.13 11.29
C LEU A 425 17.98 -15.15 9.77
N VAL A 426 17.03 -14.35 9.29
CA VAL A 426 16.68 -14.22 7.87
C VAL A 426 17.14 -12.88 7.32
N GLU A 427 17.95 -12.94 6.27
CA GLU A 427 18.36 -11.75 5.51
C GLU A 427 17.34 -11.43 4.42
N LEU A 428 16.85 -10.20 4.43
CA LEU A 428 15.84 -9.74 3.48
C LEU A 428 16.51 -8.88 2.39
N PRO A 429 16.21 -9.14 1.09
CA PRO A 429 16.70 -8.29 0.01
C PRO A 429 16.06 -6.89 0.11
N TYR A 430 16.74 -5.86 -0.39
CA TYR A 430 16.23 -4.47 -0.44
C TYR A 430 14.82 -4.35 -1.05
N SER A 431 14.44 -5.26 -1.95
CA SER A 431 13.14 -5.27 -2.61
C SER A 431 12.04 -6.01 -1.85
N ALA A 432 12.32 -6.56 -0.66
CA ALA A 432 11.35 -7.35 0.09
C ALA A 432 10.18 -6.47 0.56
N ASP A 433 8.95 -6.94 0.31
CA ASP A 433 7.73 -6.23 0.72
C ASP A 433 7.63 -6.05 2.24
N SER A 434 8.25 -6.95 3.02
CA SER A 434 8.36 -6.85 4.48
C SER A 434 9.21 -5.67 4.97
N LEU A 435 10.03 -5.09 4.09
CA LEU A 435 10.86 -3.90 4.38
C LEU A 435 10.19 -2.60 3.92
N ARG A 436 9.01 -2.68 3.32
CA ARG A 436 8.26 -1.54 2.80
C ARG A 436 7.17 -1.13 3.76
N ASP A 437 7.05 0.17 3.99
CA ASP A 437 5.89 0.73 4.67
C ASP A 437 4.67 0.69 3.72
N SER A 438 3.45 0.78 4.25
CA SER A 438 2.25 0.76 3.41
C SER A 438 2.13 1.93 2.43
N TRP A 439 3.06 2.88 2.46
CA TRP A 439 3.04 4.15 1.74
C TRP A 439 4.14 4.26 0.66
N SER A 440 5.01 3.26 0.56
CA SER A 440 6.19 3.21 -0.32
C SER A 440 5.92 2.66 -1.72
#